data_AF-A0A8T5P488-F1
#
_entry.id   AF-A0A8T5P488-F1
#
_cell.length_a   1.000
_cell.length_b   1.000
_cell.length_c   1.000
_cell.angle_alpha   90.00
_cell.angle_beta   90.00
_cell.angle_gamma   90.00
#
_symmetry.space_group_name_H-M   'P 1'
#
loop_
_entity.id
_entity.type
_entity.pdbx_description
1 polymer ?
#
loop_
_entity_poly.entity_id
_entity_poly.type
_entity_poly.pdbx_seq_one_letter_code
_entity_poly.pdbx_strand_id
1 'polypeptide(L)' 'MEAVSYPLRIPKNVIEMYQKGRISLSRAAELMDTSTFEILRLAKELKLHIGAAEEQQKKGRKTARKLKA' A
#
# COMPACT_ATOMS: atom_id res chain seq x y z
N MET A 1 23.65 -15.19 -9.40
CA MET A 1 22.32 -14.54 -9.40
C MET A 1 22.47 -13.36 -8.47
N GLU A 2 22.85 -12.20 -9.01
CA GLU A 2 23.09 -11.02 -8.18
C GLU A 2 21.75 -10.52 -7.64
N ALA A 3 21.66 -10.37 -6.32
CA ALA A 3 20.53 -9.73 -5.70
C ALA A 3 20.53 -8.27 -6.17
N VAL A 4 19.60 -7.94 -7.08
CA VAL A 4 19.37 -6.56 -7.50
C VAL A 4 18.94 -5.80 -6.27
N SER A 5 19.89 -5.10 -5.64
CA SER A 5 19.63 -4.12 -4.61
C SER A 5 18.89 -2.98 -5.30
N TYR A 6 17.55 -3.05 -5.29
CA TYR A 6 16.75 -1.88 -5.62
C TYR A 6 17.17 -0.79 -4.63
N PRO A 7 17.68 0.35 -5.10
CA PRO A 7 17.86 1.48 -4.22
C PRO A 7 16.45 1.94 -3.84
N LEU A 8 15.90 1.37 -2.76
CA LEU A 8 14.74 1.87 -2.05
C LEU A 8 15.12 3.23 -1.44
N ARG A 9 15.33 4.23 -2.29
CA ARG A 9 14.90 5.59 -1.99
C ARG A 9 13.38 5.49 -1.97
N ILE A 10 12.83 4.91 -0.91
CA ILE A 10 11.46 5.18 -0.51
C ILE A 10 11.42 6.69 -0.46
N PRO A 11 10.78 7.39 -1.40
CA PRO A 11 10.64 8.82 -1.23
C PRO A 11 9.73 8.89 -0.01
N LYS A 12 10.26 9.26 1.16
CA LYS A 12 9.47 9.42 2.38
C LYS A 12 8.17 10.17 2.08
N ASN A 13 8.22 11.06 1.08
CA ASN A 13 7.09 11.81 0.59
C ASN A 13 5.92 10.97 0.01
N VAL A 14 6.12 9.80 -0.61
CA VAL A 14 5.03 9.08 -1.30
C VAL A 14 4.14 8.39 -0.28
N ILE A 15 4.74 7.65 0.65
CA ILE A 15 4.01 6.98 1.73
C ILE A 15 3.37 8.03 2.67
N GLU A 16 4.06 9.13 2.95
CA GLU A 16 3.49 10.24 3.73
C GLU A 16 2.34 10.95 2.98
N MET A 17 2.45 11.15 1.66
CA MET A 17 1.36 11.69 0.84
C MET A 17 0.15 10.75 0.83
N TYR A 18 0.39 9.44 0.73
CA TYR A 18 -0.66 8.44 0.82
C TYR A 18 -1.34 8.47 2.19
N GLN A 19 -0.55 8.51 3.28
CA GLN A 19 -1.06 8.61 4.65
C GLN A 19 -1.92 9.87 4.86
N LYS A 20 -1.47 11.02 4.32
CA LYS A 20 -2.21 12.29 4.38
C LYS A 20 -3.43 12.34 3.45
N GLY A 21 -3.72 11.25 2.73
CA GLY A 21 -4.83 11.17 1.78
C GLY A 21 -4.64 12.06 0.54
N ARG A 22 -3.42 12.54 0.27
CA ARG A 22 -3.11 13.42 -0.87
C ARG A 22 -3.01 12.67 -2.19
N ILE A 23 -2.69 11.37 -2.12
CA ILE A 23 -2.63 10.48 -3.29
C ILE A 23 -3.35 9.17 -2.96
N SER A 24 -3.86 8.50 -3.99
CA SER A 24 -4.49 7.19 -3.86
C SER A 24 -3.46 6.07 -3.68
N LEU A 25 -3.93 4.90 -3.21
CA LEU A 25 -3.11 3.69 -3.09
C LEU A 25 -2.48 3.27 -4.44
N SER A 26 -3.27 3.31 -5.51
CA SER A 26 -2.78 2.98 -6.87
C SER A 26 -1.74 3.99 -7.34
N ARG A 27 -1.94 5.28 -7.05
CA ARG A 27 -0.96 6.31 -7.41
C ARG A 27 0.35 6.16 -6.64
N ALA A 28 0.29 5.77 -5.37
CA ALA A 28 1.48 5.45 -4.59
C ALA A 28 2.23 4.24 -5.17
N ALA A 29 1.51 3.22 -5.62
CA ALA A 29 2.08 2.03 -6.24
C ALA A 29 2.78 2.36 -7.57
N GLU A 30 2.15 3.16 -8.44
CA GLU A 30 2.77 3.68 -9.68
C GLU A 30 4.05 4.47 -9.42
N LEU A 31 4.02 5.40 -8.46
CA LEU A 31 5.17 6.25 -8.14
C LEU A 31 6.35 5.49 -7.53
N MET A 32 6.09 4.32 -6.94
CA MET A 32 7.10 3.47 -6.32
C MET A 32 7.45 2.24 -7.18
N ASP A 33 6.93 2.15 -8.40
CA ASP A 33 7.08 1.00 -9.31
C ASP A 33 6.88 -0.34 -8.59
N THR A 34 5.79 -0.42 -7.81
CA THR A 34 5.50 -1.57 -6.96
C THR A 34 4.01 -1.89 -6.95
N SER A 35 3.62 -2.97 -6.27
CA SER A 35 2.22 -3.35 -6.16
C SER A 35 1.50 -2.58 -5.05
N THR A 36 0.18 -2.43 -5.17
CA THR A 36 -0.66 -1.88 -4.10
C THR A 36 -0.57 -2.69 -2.80
N PHE A 37 -0.28 -4.00 -2.89
CA PHE A 37 -0.03 -4.85 -1.72
C PHE A 37 1.25 -4.47 -0.98
N GLU A 38 2.32 -4.15 -1.70
CA GLU A 38 3.59 -3.72 -1.11
C GLU A 38 3.43 -2.36 -0.42
N ILE A 39 2.67 -1.43 -1.00
CA ILE A 39 2.35 -0.15 -0.33
C ILE A 39 1.59 -0.38 0.99
N LEU A 40 0.61 -1.28 1.02
CA LEU A 40 -0.12 -1.62 2.24
C LEU A 40 0.76 -2.34 3.28
N ARG A 41 1.67 -3.20 2.83
CA ARG A 41 2.64 -3.87 3.69
C ARG A 41 3.60 -2.86 4.32
N LEU A 42 4.18 -1.97 3.52
CA LEU A 42 5.07 -0.89 3.99
C LEU A 42 4.34 0.02 4.98
N ALA A 43 3.10 0.41 4.69
CA ALA A 43 2.32 1.24 5.60
C ALA A 43 2.04 0.53 6.94
N LYS A 44 1.85 -0.79 6.95
CA LYS A 44 1.75 -1.60 8.19
C LYS A 44 3.07 -1.69 8.95
N GLU A 45 4.17 -1.98 8.26
CA GLU A 45 5.51 -2.07 8.87
C GLU A 45 5.92 -0.74 9.52
N LEU A 46 5.55 0.38 8.88
CA LEU A 46 5.76 1.74 9.38
C LEU A 46 4.74 2.17 10.45
N LYS A 47 3.82 1.28 10.88
CA LYS A 47 2.73 1.55 11.84
C LYS A 47 1.88 2.78 11.47
N LEU A 48 1.72 3.04 10.17
CA LEU A 48 0.95 4.19 9.70
C LEU A 48 -0.54 3.88 9.75
N HIS A 49 -1.31 4.77 10.33
CA HIS A 49 -2.76 4.62 10.45
C HIS A 49 -3.41 4.93 9.09
N ILE A 50 -3.84 3.89 8.38
CA ILE A 50 -4.45 3.98 7.03
C ILE A 50 -5.97 3.82 7.15
N GLY A 51 -6.62 4.73 7.89
CA GLY A 51 -8.00 4.58 8.36
C GLY A 51 -9.01 4.18 7.27
N ALA A 52 -9.06 4.91 6.15
CA ALA A 52 -10.03 4.64 5.08
C ALA A 52 -9.68 3.40 4.22
N ALA A 53 -8.39 3.18 3.97
CA ALA A 53 -7.91 2.09 3.12
C ALA A 53 -8.04 0.73 3.82
N GLU A 54 -7.82 0.68 5.13
CA GLU A 54 -7.99 -0.54 5.92
C GLU A 54 -9.47 -0.97 5.97
N GLU A 55 -10.39 -0.01 6.09
CA GLU A 55 -11.82 -0.28 6.11
C GLU A 55 -12.32 -0.78 4.74
N GLN A 56 -11.86 -0.17 3.66
CA GLN A 56 -12.06 -0.64 2.28
C GLN A 56 -11.50 -2.05 2.08
N GLN A 57 -10.29 -2.32 2.57
CA GLN A 57 -9.67 -3.65 2.47
C GLN A 57 -10.44 -4.71 3.26
N LYS A 58 -10.95 -4.38 4.46
CA LYS A 58 -11.82 -5.26 5.26
C LYS A 58 -13.12 -5.57 4.50
N LYS A 59 -13.74 -4.57 3.88
CA LYS A 59 -14.93 -4.77 3.03
C LYS A 59 -14.62 -5.67 1.84
N GLY A 60 -13.54 -5.41 1.10
CA GLY A 60 -13.10 -6.25 -0.02
C GLY A 60 -12.87 -7.71 0.38
N ARG A 61 -12.19 -7.96 1.51
CA ARG A 61 -12.00 -9.33 2.04
C ARG A 61 -13.31 -10.01 2.42
N LYS A 62 -14.27 -9.28 3.02
CA LYS A 62 -15.60 -9.82 3.33
C LYS A 62 -16.34 -10.20 2.04
N THR A 63 -16.31 -9.35 1.02
CA THR A 63 -16.94 -9.64 -0.28
C THR A 63 -16.31 -10.85 -0.96
N ALA A 64 -14.97 -10.91 -1.00
CA ALA A 64 -14.25 -12.05 -1.59
C ALA A 64 -14.55 -13.38 -0.88
N ARG A 65 -14.73 -13.35 0.46
CA ARG A 65 -15.15 -14.53 1.23
C ARG A 65 -16.58 -14.95 0.90
N LYS A 66 -17.50 -13.99 0.72
CA LYS A 66 -18.89 -14.26 0.33
C LYS A 66 -19.01 -14.85 -1.08
N LEU A 67 -18.14 -14.46 -2.01
CA LEU A 67 -18.12 -14.98 -3.38
C LEU A 67 -17.52 -16.39 -3.51
N LYS A 68 -16.86 -16.89 -2.46
CA LYS A 68 -16.30 -18.25 -2.40
C LYS A 68 -17.18 -19.25 -1.65
N ALA A 69 -18.31 -18.80 -1.09
CA ALA A 69 -19.31 -19.62 -0.40
C ALA A 69 -20.52 -19.81 -1.32
#